data_AF-A0A2U3RCV7-F1
#
_entry.id   AF-A0A2U3RCV7-F1
#
_cell.length_a   1.000
_cell.length_b   1.000
_cell.length_c   1.000
_cell.angle_alpha   90.00
_cell.angle_beta   90.00
_cell.angle_gamma   90.00
#
_symmetry.space_group_name_H-M   'P 1'
#
loop_
_entity.id
_entity.type
_entity.pdbx_description
1 polymer ?
#
loop_
_entity_poly.entity_id
_entity_poly.type
_entity_poly.pdbx_seq_one_letter_code
_entity_poly.pdbx_strand_id
1 'polypeptide(L)'
;MDEVNLKIKERKMRTRRLIEMGGLVAKAKLDHLSANTLFGAIVSLKETLTQHPNVQDHWTTIGKDIFDKEQQNKAAVILKFTSEPDENTKRHIRLHGLKWNSFRQEWCGHVKDIESLKNGLLNVQYKLELVS
;
A
#
# COMPACT_ATOMS: atom_id res chain seq x y z
N MET A 1 -25.49 19.05 -14.90
CA MET A 1 -25.16 17.77 -14.24
C MET A 1 -23.66 17.62 -14.03
N ASP A 2 -22.83 18.21 -14.91
CA ASP A 2 -21.37 18.04 -14.89
C ASP A 2 -20.63 18.82 -13.79
N GLU A 3 -21.09 20.02 -13.42
CA GLU A 3 -20.40 20.84 -12.40
C GLU A 3 -20.43 20.21 -11.00
N VAL A 4 -21.56 19.61 -10.61
CA VAL A 4 -21.71 18.91 -9.33
C VAL A 4 -20.83 17.66 -9.30
N ASN A 5 -20.80 16.89 -10.39
CA ASN A 5 -19.96 15.71 -10.53
C ASN A 5 -18.46 16.08 -10.51
N LEU A 6 -18.08 17.19 -11.15
CA LEU A 6 -16.72 17.71 -11.12
C LEU A 6 -16.29 18.09 -9.70
N LYS A 7 -17.10 18.86 -8.97
CA LYS A 7 -16.84 19.24 -7.57
C LYS A 7 -16.72 18.03 -6.64
N ILE A 8 -17.53 16.99 -6.84
CA ILE A 8 -17.43 15.73 -6.08
C ILE A 8 -16.10 15.03 -6.38
N LYS A 9 -15.71 14.97 -7.65
CA LYS A 9 -14.44 14.34 -8.08
C LYS A 9 -13.23 15.07 -7.48
N GLU A 10 -13.23 16.40 -7.51
CA GLU A 10 -12.18 17.23 -6.90
C GLU A 10 -12.07 17.01 -5.39
N ARG A 11 -13.21 16.98 -4.67
CA ARG A 11 -13.22 16.68 -3.23
C ARG A 11 -12.63 15.31 -2.93
N LYS A 12 -13.03 14.28 -3.69
CA LYS A 12 -12.48 12.93 -3.52
C LYS A 12 -10.97 12.89 -3.77
N MET A 13 -10.49 13.58 -4.81
CA MET A 13 -9.06 13.66 -5.10
C MET A 13 -8.30 14.39 -3.99
N ARG A 14 -8.83 15.52 -3.50
CA ARG A 14 -8.24 16.28 -2.40
C ARG A 14 -8.15 15.45 -1.13
N THR A 15 -9.23 14.75 -0.75
CA THR A 15 -9.23 13.89 0.44
C THR A 15 -8.23 12.75 0.32
N ARG A 16 -8.13 12.10 -0.85
CA ARG A 16 -7.12 11.04 -1.09
C ARG A 16 -5.71 11.57 -0.91
N ARG A 17 -5.39 12.73 -1.50
CA ARG A 17 -4.07 13.36 -1.35
C ARG A 17 -3.73 13.69 0.10
N LEU A 18 -4.70 14.17 0.88
CA LEU A 18 -4.51 14.45 2.30
C LEU A 18 -4.24 13.15 3.10
N ILE A 19 -4.98 12.08 2.80
CA ILE A 19 -4.78 10.76 3.41
C ILE A 19 -3.40 10.20 3.05
N GLU A 20 -2.97 10.33 1.79
CA GLU A 20 -1.65 9.87 1.34
C GLU A 20 -0.53 10.59 2.10
N MET A 21 -0.60 11.93 2.23
CA MET A 21 0.38 12.70 3.00
C MET A 21 0.39 12.29 4.48
N GLY A 22 -0.78 12.11 5.10
CA GLY A 22 -0.87 11.60 6.48
C GLY A 22 -0.28 10.19 6.61
N GLY A 23 -0.50 9.33 5.62
CA GLY A 23 0.07 7.99 5.54
C GLY A 23 1.60 7.99 5.47
N LEU A 24 2.21 8.97 4.79
CA LEU A 24 3.67 9.14 4.77
C LEU A 24 4.22 9.51 6.16
N VAL A 25 3.53 10.40 6.88
CA VAL A 25 3.91 10.79 8.27
C VAL A 25 3.86 9.57 9.20
N ALA A 26 2.80 8.77 9.13
CA ALA A 26 2.66 7.55 9.91
C ALA A 26 3.72 6.51 9.54
N LYS A 27 4.01 6.33 8.24
CA LYS A 27 5.07 5.42 7.77
C LYS A 27 6.45 5.83 8.29
N ALA A 28 6.72 7.12 8.38
CA ALA A 28 7.94 7.67 8.98
C ALA A 28 7.96 7.58 10.53
N LYS A 29 6.90 7.04 11.15
CA LYS A 29 6.72 6.94 12.61
C LYS A 29 6.73 8.28 13.33
N LEU A 30 6.22 9.32 12.68
CA LEU A 30 6.15 10.69 13.21
C LEU A 30 4.75 11.09 13.69
N ASP A 31 3.78 10.18 13.60
CA ASP A 31 2.37 10.41 13.92
C ASP A 31 2.07 10.63 15.42
N HIS A 32 3.04 10.31 16.29
CA HIS A 32 2.98 10.63 17.72
C HIS A 32 3.30 12.10 18.03
N LEU A 33 3.86 12.86 17.06
CA LEU A 33 4.23 14.25 17.25
C LEU A 33 3.00 15.17 17.21
N SER A 34 3.08 16.29 17.93
CA SER A 34 2.03 17.31 17.90
C SER A 34 1.93 17.98 16.53
N ALA A 35 0.75 18.53 16.21
CA ALA A 35 0.54 19.25 14.95
C ALA A 35 1.54 20.39 14.74
N ASN A 36 1.90 21.13 15.79
CA ASN A 36 2.85 22.24 15.72
C ASN A 36 4.27 21.74 15.43
N THR A 37 4.68 20.63 16.05
CA THR A 37 6.00 20.01 15.81
C THR A 37 6.12 19.51 14.39
N LEU A 38 5.10 18.81 13.88
CA LEU A 38 5.05 18.34 12.50
C LEU A 38 5.09 19.50 11.51
N PHE A 39 4.31 20.55 11.77
CA PHE A 39 4.30 21.72 10.91
C PHE A 39 5.67 22.42 10.89
N GLY A 40 6.30 22.61 12.05
CA GLY A 40 7.66 23.17 12.14
C GLY A 40 8.70 22.34 11.38
N ALA A 41 8.66 21.01 11.49
CA ALA A 41 9.55 20.13 10.73
C ALA A 41 9.34 20.27 9.21
N ILE A 42 8.08 20.32 8.74
CA ILE A 42 7.77 20.51 7.31
C ILE A 42 8.21 21.90 6.82
N VAL A 43 8.10 22.94 7.64
CA VAL A 43 8.61 24.29 7.32
C VAL A 43 10.13 24.26 7.18
N SER A 44 10.85 23.61 8.10
CA SER A 44 12.30 23.45 8.00
C SER A 44 12.73 22.67 6.74
N LEU A 45 11.97 21.62 6.36
CA LEU A 45 12.18 20.92 5.09
C LEU A 45 12.00 21.83 3.88
N LYS A 46 10.96 22.67 3.87
CA LYS A 46 10.72 23.65 2.80
C LYS A 46 11.87 24.66 2.70
N GLU A 47 12.38 25.15 3.82
CA GLU A 47 13.52 26.07 3.86
C GLU A 47 14.78 25.41 3.30
N THR A 48 15.05 24.17 3.71
CA THR A 48 16.17 23.38 3.20
C THR A 48 16.08 23.19 1.69
N LEU A 49 14.90 22.87 1.16
CA LEU A 49 14.67 22.73 -0.29
C LEU A 49 14.91 24.05 -1.04
N THR A 50 14.57 25.18 -0.42
CA THR A 50 14.78 26.51 -1.00
C THR A 50 16.27 26.87 -1.04
N GLN A 51 17.03 26.52 -0.01
CA GLN A 51 18.47 26.80 0.09
C GLN A 51 19.31 25.84 -0.74
N HIS A 52 18.88 24.58 -0.85
CA HIS A 52 19.61 23.51 -1.52
C HIS A 52 18.68 22.67 -2.40
N PRO A 53 18.28 23.14 -3.60
CA PRO A 53 17.32 22.42 -4.46
C PRO A 53 17.72 20.96 -4.77
N ASN A 54 19.03 20.69 -4.88
CA ASN A 54 19.58 19.37 -5.18
C ASN A 54 19.31 18.31 -4.11
N VAL A 55 18.90 18.71 -2.89
CA VAL A 55 18.53 17.74 -1.83
C VAL A 55 17.28 16.95 -2.19
N GLN A 56 16.44 17.47 -3.11
CA GLN A 56 15.23 16.79 -3.54
C GLN A 56 15.51 15.44 -4.18
N ASP A 57 16.53 15.35 -5.04
CA ASP A 57 16.91 14.10 -5.71
C ASP A 57 17.42 13.07 -4.71
N HIS A 58 18.17 13.54 -3.70
CA HIS A 58 18.64 12.71 -2.62
C HIS A 58 17.48 12.14 -1.79
N TRP A 59 16.52 12.97 -1.38
CA TRP A 59 15.32 12.52 -0.67
C TRP A 59 14.47 11.57 -1.51
N THR A 60 14.37 11.82 -2.81
CA THR A 60 13.66 10.94 -3.76
C THR A 60 14.31 9.56 -3.79
N THR A 61 15.64 9.50 -3.82
CA THR A 61 16.40 8.25 -3.80
C THR A 61 16.20 7.50 -2.48
N ILE A 62 16.33 8.17 -1.34
CA ILE A 62 16.06 7.59 -0.01
C ILE A 62 14.65 7.01 0.06
N GLY A 63 13.65 7.79 -0.37
CA GLY A 63 12.26 7.36 -0.37
C GLY A 63 12.09 6.10 -1.22
N LYS A 64 12.62 6.11 -2.45
CA LYS A 64 12.58 4.96 -3.35
C LYS A 64 13.20 3.72 -2.72
N ASP A 65 14.41 3.82 -2.16
CA ASP A 65 15.10 2.69 -1.54
C ASP A 65 14.28 2.08 -0.38
N ILE A 66 13.60 2.90 0.42
CA ILE A 66 12.73 2.44 1.50
C ILE A 66 11.52 1.69 0.92
N PHE A 67 10.86 2.24 -0.10
CA PHE A 67 9.71 1.60 -0.74
C PHE A 67 10.11 0.30 -1.45
N ASP A 68 11.25 0.29 -2.13
CA ASP A 68 11.76 -0.88 -2.84
C ASP A 68 12.12 -1.98 -1.84
N LYS A 69 12.73 -1.66 -0.69
CA LYS A 69 12.97 -2.64 0.40
C LYS A 69 11.69 -3.23 0.98
N GLU A 70 10.60 -2.44 1.07
CA GLU A 70 9.31 -2.97 1.50
C GLU A 70 8.66 -3.90 0.47
N GLN A 71 9.02 -3.77 -0.80
CA GLN A 71 8.57 -4.64 -1.89
C GLN A 71 9.50 -5.85 -2.07
N GLN A 72 10.80 -5.69 -1.83
CA GLN A 72 11.74 -6.79 -1.71
C GLN A 72 11.23 -7.77 -0.65
N ASN A 73 11.30 -9.06 -0.97
CA ASN A 73 10.73 -10.17 -0.20
C ASN A 73 9.20 -10.32 -0.28
N LYS A 74 8.53 -9.73 -1.29
CA LYS A 74 7.16 -10.12 -1.62
C LYS A 74 7.11 -10.81 -2.98
N ALA A 75 6.55 -12.01 -3.02
CA ALA A 75 6.27 -12.68 -4.28
C ALA A 75 4.89 -12.28 -4.80
N ALA A 76 4.78 -11.92 -6.07
CA ALA A 76 3.49 -11.76 -6.72
C ALA A 76 2.86 -13.16 -6.88
N VAL A 77 1.67 -13.33 -6.31
CA VAL A 77 0.97 -14.61 -6.23
C VAL A 77 -0.43 -14.45 -6.83
N ILE A 78 -0.81 -15.42 -7.64
CA ILE A 78 -2.19 -15.65 -8.06
C ILE A 78 -2.65 -16.95 -7.40
N LEU A 79 -3.79 -16.88 -6.72
CA LEU A 79 -4.39 -18.00 -6.00
C LEU A 79 -5.80 -18.25 -6.55
N LYS A 80 -6.04 -19.48 -7.01
CA LYS A 80 -7.32 -19.93 -7.58
C LYS A 80 -7.89 -21.07 -6.76
N PHE A 81 -9.20 -21.10 -6.61
CA PHE A 81 -9.93 -22.17 -5.92
C PHE A 81 -10.86 -22.88 -6.88
N THR A 82 -11.09 -24.18 -6.67
CA THR A 82 -12.05 -24.98 -7.45
C THR A 82 -13.50 -24.68 -7.06
N SER A 83 -13.73 -24.24 -5.82
CA SER A 83 -15.00 -23.77 -5.30
C SER A 83 -14.78 -22.52 -4.42
N GLU A 84 -15.83 -21.76 -4.14
CA GLU A 84 -15.71 -20.58 -3.29
C GLU A 84 -15.17 -20.96 -1.90
N PRO A 85 -14.05 -20.36 -1.44
CA PRO A 85 -13.50 -20.64 -0.12
C PRO A 85 -14.40 -20.09 0.99
N ASP A 86 -14.35 -20.72 2.16
CA ASP A 86 -15.07 -20.24 3.35
C ASP A 86 -14.51 -18.91 3.87
N GLU A 87 -15.24 -18.26 4.78
CA GLU A 87 -14.86 -16.94 5.30
C GLU A 87 -13.56 -16.93 6.12
N ASN A 88 -13.18 -18.03 6.78
CA ASN A 88 -11.90 -18.10 7.49
C ASN A 88 -10.75 -18.15 6.48
N THR A 89 -10.89 -18.96 5.44
CA THR A 89 -9.92 -19.02 4.33
C THR A 89 -9.79 -17.66 3.64
N LYS A 90 -10.90 -16.98 3.32
CA LYS A 90 -10.88 -15.63 2.74
C LYS A 90 -10.20 -14.61 3.66
N ARG A 91 -10.45 -14.68 4.97
CA ARG A 91 -9.80 -13.81 5.96
C ARG A 91 -8.28 -14.05 5.99
N HIS A 92 -7.86 -15.31 6.02
CA HIS A 92 -6.43 -15.70 5.98
C HIS A 92 -5.73 -15.12 4.74
N ILE A 93 -6.31 -15.34 3.56
CA ILE A 93 -5.79 -14.85 2.28
C ILE A 93 -5.65 -13.32 2.27
N ARG A 94 -6.64 -12.59 2.81
CA ARG A 94 -6.58 -11.12 2.94
C ARG A 94 -5.47 -10.65 3.88
N LEU A 95 -5.23 -11.36 4.98
CA LEU A 95 -4.13 -11.06 5.91
C LEU A 95 -2.75 -11.19 5.23
N HIS A 96 -2.62 -12.11 4.28
CA HIS A 96 -1.43 -12.27 3.45
C HIS A 96 -1.34 -11.30 2.26
N GLY A 97 -2.26 -10.32 2.15
CA GLY A 97 -2.18 -9.24 1.17
C GLY A 97 -2.80 -9.55 -0.19
N LEU A 98 -3.49 -10.68 -0.33
CA LEU A 98 -4.22 -11.05 -1.55
C LEU A 98 -5.58 -10.35 -1.59
N LYS A 99 -5.97 -9.88 -2.78
CA LYS A 99 -7.25 -9.22 -3.05
C LYS A 99 -8.01 -9.98 -4.12
N TRP A 100 -9.33 -10.02 -3.97
CA TRP A 100 -10.21 -10.61 -4.97
C TRP A 100 -10.23 -9.77 -6.25
N ASN A 101 -9.97 -10.40 -7.38
CA ASN A 101 -10.13 -9.84 -8.71
C ASN A 101 -11.42 -10.39 -9.33
N SER A 102 -12.48 -9.58 -9.35
CA SER A 102 -13.79 -9.98 -9.88
C SER A 102 -13.82 -10.21 -11.38
N PHE A 103 -12.88 -9.66 -12.15
CA PHE A 103 -12.81 -9.91 -13.59
C PHE A 103 -12.23 -11.30 -13.89
N ARG A 104 -11.15 -11.66 -13.19
CA ARG A 104 -10.48 -12.96 -13.37
C ARG A 104 -11.07 -14.08 -12.53
N GLN A 105 -11.89 -13.75 -11.52
CA GLN A 105 -12.38 -14.69 -10.51
C GLN A 105 -11.22 -15.36 -9.75
N GLU A 106 -10.19 -14.59 -9.43
CA GLU A 106 -8.93 -15.06 -8.83
C GLU A 106 -8.47 -14.11 -7.72
N TRP A 107 -7.69 -14.64 -6.77
CA TRP A 107 -7.05 -13.83 -5.73
C TRP A 107 -5.64 -13.44 -6.17
N CYS A 108 -5.33 -12.14 -6.19
CA CYS A 108 -4.04 -11.63 -6.65
C CYS A 108 -3.43 -10.68 -5.63
N GLY A 109 -2.10 -10.70 -5.49
CA GLY A 109 -1.41 -9.85 -4.53
C GLY A 109 0.05 -10.20 -4.34
N HIS A 110 0.69 -9.50 -3.40
CA HIS A 110 2.10 -9.63 -3.09
C HIS A 110 2.25 -10.22 -1.68
N VAL A 111 2.76 -11.45 -1.61
CA VAL A 111 2.83 -12.23 -0.38
C VAL A 111 4.27 -12.25 0.14
N LYS A 112 4.47 -11.85 1.40
CA LYS A 112 5.81 -11.89 2.03
C LYS A 112 6.25 -13.31 2.38
N ASP A 113 5.33 -14.05 2.99
CA ASP A 113 5.56 -15.40 3.49
C ASP A 113 4.60 -16.36 2.80
N ILE A 114 5.11 -17.04 1.77
CA ILE A 114 4.34 -18.03 0.98
C ILE A 114 4.06 -19.28 1.83
N GLU A 115 4.95 -19.67 2.73
CA GLU A 115 4.79 -20.88 3.54
C GLU A 115 3.66 -20.71 4.53
N SER A 116 3.62 -19.59 5.25
CA SER A 116 2.52 -19.26 6.15
C SER A 116 1.17 -19.11 5.41
N LEU A 117 1.19 -18.58 4.17
CA LEU A 117 0.00 -18.59 3.32
C LEU A 117 -0.47 -20.03 3.04
N LYS A 118 0.43 -20.93 2.62
CA LYS A 118 0.10 -22.34 2.31
C LYS A 118 -0.40 -23.10 3.53
N ASN A 119 0.16 -22.85 4.72
CA ASN A 119 -0.25 -23.50 5.97
C ASN A 119 -1.73 -23.25 6.32
N GLY A 120 -2.24 -22.05 6.06
CA GLY A 120 -3.67 -21.77 6.26
C GLY A 120 -4.59 -22.32 5.17
N LEU A 121 -4.05 -22.95 4.12
CA LEU A 121 -4.79 -23.50 2.99
C LEU A 121 -4.72 -25.04 2.90
N LEU A 122 -4.13 -25.72 3.89
CA LEU A 122 -3.86 -27.16 3.86
C LEU A 122 -5.09 -28.03 3.59
N ASN A 123 -6.27 -27.59 4.05
CA ASN A 123 -7.53 -28.34 3.93
C ASN A 123 -8.39 -27.90 2.74
N VAL A 124 -7.86 -27.05 1.86
CA VAL A 124 -8.60 -26.48 0.73
C VAL A 124 -7.89 -26.84 -0.57
N GLN A 125 -8.65 -27.21 -1.60
CA GLN A 125 -8.09 -27.43 -2.93
C GLN A 125 -7.85 -26.07 -3.62
N TYR A 126 -6.59 -25.77 -3.91
CA TYR A 126 -6.19 -24.51 -4.56
C TYR A 126 -5.10 -24.72 -5.61
N LYS A 127 -4.98 -23.75 -6.52
CA LYS A 127 -3.86 -23.59 -7.45
C LYS A 127 -3.15 -22.28 -7.14
N LEU A 128 -1.85 -22.34 -6.87
CA LEU A 128 -1.01 -21.18 -6.61
C LEU A 128 -0.01 -20.99 -7.75
N GLU A 129 0.01 -19.81 -8.35
CA GLU A 129 0.91 -19.41 -9.43
C GLU A 129 1.77 -18.24 -8.95
N LEU A 130 3.09 -18.36 -9.10
CA LEU A 130 4.03 -17.26 -8.84
C LEU A 130 4.22 -16.47 -10.13
N VAL A 131 4.01 -15.16 -10.04
CA VAL A 131 4.23 -14.23 -11.15
C VAL A 131 5.62 -13.64 -10.95
N SER A 132 6.55 -14.00 -11.84
CA SER A 132 7.90 -13.44 -11.91
C SER A 132 7.92 -12.12 -12.68
#